data_AF-A0A4Y2RFI8-F1
#
_entry.id   AF-A0A4Y2RFI8-F1
#
_cell.length_a   1.000
_cell.length_b   1.000
_cell.length_c   1.000
_cell.angle_alpha   90.00
_cell.angle_beta   90.00
_cell.angle_gamma   90.00
#
_symmetry.space_group_name_H-M   'P 1'
#
loop_
_entity.id
_entity.type
_entity.pdbx_description
1 polymer ?
#
loop_
_entity_poly.entity_id
_entity_poly.type
_entity_poly.pdbx_seq_one_letter_code
_entity_poly.pdbx_strand_id
1 'polypeptide(L)'
;MASRRQLSFQDKLKIITEIDDGMKQIEAVKKYGVSQSTIASFLKKGKQIEEAVNSSEINPQRKRLKVATNKNIDSAMDSILINIENKEEEPFQL
;
A
#
# COMPACT_ATOMS: atom_id res chain seq x y z
N MET A 1 14.57 -5.59 21.72
CA MET A 1 14.50 -6.07 20.31
C MET A 1 14.46 -4.87 19.39
N ALA A 2 15.29 -4.79 18.35
CA ALA A 2 15.20 -3.69 17.39
C ALA A 2 13.87 -3.78 16.62
N SER A 3 13.01 -2.77 16.71
CA SER A 3 11.73 -2.76 16.00
C SER A 3 11.97 -2.66 14.50
N ARG A 4 11.37 -3.55 13.70
CA ARG A 4 11.49 -3.51 12.24
C ARG A 4 10.76 -2.26 11.71
N ARG A 5 11.50 -1.30 11.15
CA ARG A 5 10.94 -0.11 10.52
C ARG A 5 10.00 -0.51 9.38
N GLN A 6 8.77 0.02 9.41
CA GLN A 6 7.76 -0.17 8.36
C GLN A 6 7.68 1.11 7.52
N LEU A 7 7.89 0.97 6.21
CA LEU A 7 7.81 2.06 5.23
C LEU A 7 6.46 2.04 4.52
N SER A 8 6.00 3.21 4.06
CA SER A 8 4.80 3.34 3.21
C SER A 8 5.03 2.71 1.84
N PHE A 9 3.97 2.50 1.05
CA PHE A 9 4.13 2.07 -0.34
C PHE A 9 4.81 3.14 -1.18
N GLN A 10 4.47 4.41 -0.97
CA GLN A 10 5.12 5.53 -1.65
C GLN A 10 6.63 5.60 -1.36
N ASP A 11 7.05 5.43 -0.09
CA ASP A 11 8.48 5.42 0.26
C ASP A 11 9.21 4.24 -0.38
N LYS A 12 8.58 3.06 -0.41
CA LYS A 12 9.17 1.88 -1.06
C LYS A 12 9.31 2.09 -2.55
N LEU A 13 8.29 2.65 -3.21
CA LEU A 13 8.34 2.94 -4.64
C LEU A 13 9.44 3.94 -4.95
N LYS A 14 9.58 5.00 -4.16
CA LYS A 14 10.67 5.98 -4.30
C LYS A 14 12.07 5.34 -4.23
N ILE A 15 12.26 4.39 -3.31
CA ILE A 15 13.53 3.66 -3.20
C ILE A 15 13.78 2.82 -4.46
N ILE A 16 12.74 2.16 -4.99
CA ILE A 16 12.83 1.34 -6.20
C ILE A 16 13.17 2.23 -7.41
N THR A 17 12.44 3.33 -7.61
CA THR A 17 12.64 4.23 -8.75
C THR A 17 14.04 4.83 -8.76
N GLU A 18 14.55 5.27 -7.61
CA GLU A 18 15.91 5.81 -7.54
C GLU A 18 16.98 4.75 -7.88
N ILE A 19 16.75 3.48 -7.54
CA ILE A 19 17.65 2.38 -7.90
C ILE A 19 17.57 2.08 -9.40
N ASP A 20 16.36 2.07 -9.96
CA ASP A 20 16.13 1.86 -11.39
C ASP A 20 16.71 3.01 -12.24
N ASP A 21 16.72 4.24 -11.70
CA ASP A 21 17.37 5.43 -12.26
C ASP A 21 18.91 5.40 -12.14
N GLY A 22 19.47 4.32 -11.57
CA GLY A 22 20.92 4.06 -11.52
C GLY A 22 21.57 4.20 -10.15
N MET A 23 20.83 4.48 -9.08
CA MET A 23 21.40 4.48 -7.72
C MET A 23 21.85 3.08 -7.30
N LYS A 24 23.06 2.97 -6.73
CA LYS A 24 23.53 1.70 -6.19
C LYS A 24 22.77 1.34 -4.91
N GLN A 25 22.46 0.05 -4.71
CA GLN A 25 21.79 -0.40 -3.49
C GLN A 25 22.52 0.00 -2.19
N ILE A 26 23.85 0.02 -2.19
CA ILE A 26 24.66 0.44 -1.02
C ILE A 26 24.43 1.92 -0.69
N GLU A 27 24.26 2.77 -1.69
CA GLU A 27 23.94 4.19 -1.50
C GLU A 27 22.53 4.35 -0.97
N ALA A 28 21.56 3.59 -1.49
CA ALA A 28 20.20 3.55 -0.97
C ALA A 28 20.13 3.07 0.49
N VAL A 29 20.92 2.06 0.88
CA VAL A 29 21.03 1.60 2.29
C VAL A 29 21.42 2.77 3.20
N LYS A 30 22.45 3.53 2.81
CA LYS A 30 22.93 4.68 3.58
C LYS A 30 21.91 5.82 3.61
N LYS A 31 21.34 6.17 2.47
CA LYS A 31 20.38 7.29 2.30
C LYS A 31 19.10 7.06 3.10
N TYR A 32 18.55 5.86 3.05
CA TYR A 32 17.25 5.55 3.64
C TYR A 32 17.33 4.89 5.02
N GLY A 33 18.50 4.46 5.46
CA GLY A 33 18.69 3.77 6.74
C GLY A 33 17.93 2.44 6.78
N VAL A 34 17.90 1.72 5.66
CA VAL A 34 17.26 0.39 5.53
C VAL A 34 18.30 -0.64 5.17
N SER A 35 18.17 -1.85 5.74
CA SER A 35 19.08 -2.95 5.42
C SER A 35 19.01 -3.34 3.94
N GLN A 36 20.12 -3.85 3.40
CA GLN A 36 20.19 -4.33 2.03
C GLN A 36 19.17 -5.44 1.73
N SER A 37 18.93 -6.35 2.69
CA SER A 37 17.92 -7.41 2.56
C SER A 37 16.49 -6.87 2.44
N THR A 38 16.22 -5.73 3.08
CA THR A 38 14.92 -5.03 2.97
C THR A 38 14.76 -4.42 1.58
N ILE A 39 15.81 -3.79 1.04
CA ILE A 39 15.79 -3.24 -0.32
C ILE A 39 15.59 -4.35 -1.36
N ALA A 40 16.33 -5.45 -1.24
CA ALA A 40 16.14 -6.62 -2.11
C ALA A 40 14.70 -7.16 -2.07
N SER A 41 14.08 -7.15 -0.88
CA SER A 41 12.67 -7.55 -0.72
C SER A 41 11.70 -6.58 -1.40
N PHE A 42 12.01 -5.28 -1.45
CA PHE A 42 11.21 -4.29 -2.18
C PHE A 42 11.32 -4.49 -3.69
N LEU A 43 12.54 -4.63 -4.21
CA LEU A 43 12.78 -4.90 -5.62
C LEU A 43 12.05 -6.17 -6.09
N LYS A 44 12.12 -7.25 -5.30
CA LYS A 44 11.38 -8.50 -5.59
C LYS A 44 9.86 -8.31 -5.67
N LYS A 45 9.32 -7.37 -4.89
CA LYS A 45 7.88 -7.04 -4.83
C LYS A 45 7.53 -5.77 -5.61
N GLY A 46 8.42 -5.31 -6.52
CA GLY A 46 8.30 -4.01 -7.17
C GLY A 46 6.95 -3.78 -7.83
N LYS A 47 6.51 -4.73 -8.68
CA LYS A 47 5.20 -4.67 -9.35
C LYS A 47 4.02 -4.51 -8.38
N GLN A 48 3.99 -5.29 -7.29
CA GLN A 48 2.93 -5.20 -6.28
C GLN A 48 2.94 -3.86 -5.54
N ILE A 49 4.13 -3.28 -5.34
CA ILE A 49 4.28 -1.97 -4.68
C ILE A 49 3.81 -0.87 -5.61
N GLU A 50 4.18 -0.92 -6.89
CA GLU A 50 3.76 0.02 -7.93
C GLU A 50 2.24 -0.02 -8.14
N GLU A 51 1.66 -1.21 -8.34
CA GLU A 51 0.21 -1.41 -8.46
C GLU A 51 -0.53 -0.85 -7.24
N ALA A 52 -0.02 -1.08 -6.02
CA ALA A 52 -0.65 -0.57 -4.80
C ALA A 52 -0.55 0.95 -4.63
N VAL A 53 0.44 1.62 -5.23
CA VAL A 53 0.52 3.09 -5.25
C VAL A 53 -0.43 3.67 -6.30
N ASN A 54 -0.56 3.01 -7.45
CA ASN A 54 -1.38 3.47 -8.57
C ASN A 54 -2.87 3.13 -8.41
N SER A 55 -3.22 2.18 -7.54
CA SER A 55 -4.63 1.86 -7.25
C SER A 55 -5.31 3.01 -6.49
N SER A 56 -6.50 3.43 -6.94
CA SER A 56 -7.34 4.40 -6.24
C SER A 56 -7.85 3.90 -4.89
N GLU A 57 -7.91 2.57 -4.71
CA GLU A 57 -8.42 1.90 -3.50
C GLU A 57 -7.48 2.00 -2.30
N ILE A 58 -6.18 2.26 -2.52
CA ILE A 58 -5.18 2.20 -1.46
C ILE A 58 -4.47 3.54 -1.33
N ASN A 59 -4.55 4.13 -0.14
CA ASN A 59 -3.76 5.31 0.19
C ASN A 59 -2.25 4.98 0.05
N PRO A 60 -1.46 5.74 -0.76
CA PRO A 60 -0.03 5.50 -0.94
C PRO A 60 0.80 5.53 0.35
N GLN A 61 0.31 6.24 1.39
CA GLN A 61 0.92 6.32 2.71
C GLN A 61 0.73 5.03 3.54
N ARG A 62 -0.12 4.10 3.09
CA ARG A 62 -0.35 2.82 3.77
C ARG A 62 0.94 2.00 3.77
N LYS A 63 1.26 1.40 4.92
CA LYS A 63 2.51 0.63 5.10
C LYS A 63 2.40 -0.84 4.68
N ARG A 64 1.17 -1.38 4.66
CA ARG A 64 0.87 -2.80 4.45
C ARG A 64 -0.34 -2.97 3.55
N LEU A 65 -0.26 -3.94 2.64
CA LEU A 65 -1.41 -4.40 1.86
C LEU A 65 -2.21 -5.36 2.74
N LYS A 66 -3.20 -4.82 3.45
CA LYS A 66 -4.23 -5.63 4.10
C LYS A 66 -5.46 -5.62 3.20
N VAL A 67 -5.79 -6.80 2.69
CA VAL A 67 -6.98 -7.04 1.88
C VAL A 67 -8.07 -7.60 2.80
N ALA A 68 -9.31 -7.19 2.57
CA ALA A 68 -10.49 -7.73 3.22
C ALA A 68 -10.56 -9.26 3.06
N THR A 69 -10.85 -9.97 4.15
CA THR A 69 -11.06 -11.43 4.10
C THR A 69 -12.36 -11.76 3.35
N ASN A 70 -13.41 -10.97 3.57
CA ASN A 70 -14.72 -11.15 2.95
C ASN A 70 -15.08 -9.91 2.13
N LYS A 71 -14.37 -9.73 1.00
CA LYS A 71 -14.53 -8.54 0.12
C LYS A 71 -15.99 -8.20 -0.19
N ASN A 72 -16.82 -9.21 -0.45
CA ASN A 72 -18.22 -9.00 -0.81
C ASN A 72 -19.05 -8.44 0.36
N ILE A 73 -18.79 -8.90 1.59
CA ILE A 73 -19.50 -8.43 2.79
C ILE A 73 -19.06 -7.01 3.11
N ASP A 74 -17.75 -6.74 3.08
CA ASP A 74 -17.20 -5.42 3.34
C ASP A 74 -17.72 -4.41 2.31
N SER A 75 -17.75 -4.78 1.01
CA SER A 75 -18.28 -3.95 -0.07
C SER A 75 -19.78 -3.67 0.08
N ALA A 76 -20.58 -4.67 0.49
CA ALA A 76 -22.01 -4.47 0.76
C ALA A 76 -22.24 -3.53 1.95
N MET A 77 -21.46 -3.69 3.03
CA MET A 77 -21.52 -2.80 4.20
C MET A 77 -21.13 -1.36 3.86
N ASP A 78 -20.05 -1.16 3.09
CA ASP A 78 -19.63 0.17 2.62
C ASP A 78 -20.73 0.84 1.80
N SER A 79 -21.38 0.08 0.90
CA SER A 79 -22.50 0.59 0.09
C SER A 79 -23.70 1.01 0.94
N ILE A 80 -24.08 0.18 1.92
CA ILE A 80 -25.18 0.50 2.86
C ILE A 80 -24.86 1.77 3.65
N LEU A 81 -23.63 1.90 4.15
CA LEU A 81 -23.20 3.08 4.90
C LEU A 81 -23.31 4.36 4.07
N ILE A 82 -22.80 4.34 2.83
CA ILE A 82 -22.88 5.47 1.91
C ILE A 82 -24.34 5.87 1.65
N ASN A 83 -25.24 4.90 1.43
CA ASN A 83 -26.66 5.17 1.21
C ASN A 83 -27.32 5.83 2.43
N ILE A 84 -26.97 5.39 3.65
CA ILE A 84 -27.44 6.00 4.90
C ILE A 84 -26.92 7.44 5.04
N GLU A 85 -25.64 7.67 4.78
CA GLU A 85 -25.03 9.01 4.85
C GLU A 85 -25.66 9.98 3.84
N ASN A 86 -26.00 9.47 2.65
CA ASN A 86 -26.68 10.24 1.60
C ASN A 86 -28.19 10.40 1.83
N LYS A 87 -28.77 9.78 2.87
CA LYS A 87 -30.21 9.79 3.18
C LYS A 87 -31.10 9.32 2.02
N GLU A 88 -30.64 8.34 1.24
CA GLU A 88 -31.49 7.72 0.23
C GLU A 88 -32.56 6.86 0.92
N GLU A 89 -33.85 7.10 0.60
CA GLU A 89 -34.99 6.68 1.43
C GLU A 89 -35.28 5.17 1.48
N GLU A 90 -34.65 4.32 0.67
CA GLU A 90 -34.89 2.86 0.72
C GLU A 90 -33.60 2.07 0.42
N PRO A 91 -32.75 1.78 1.43
CA PRO A 91 -31.50 1.06 1.23
C PRO A 91 -31.68 -0.44 0.93
N PHE A 92 -32.91 -0.97 1.02
CA PHE A 92 -33.23 -2.37 0.79
C PHE A 92 -34.51 -2.50 -0.05
N GLN A 93 -34.39 -2.74 -1.35
CA GLN A 93 -35.51 -3.30 -2.10
C GLN A 93 -35.51 -4.82 -1.87
N LEU A 94 -36.46 -5.26 -1.04
CA LEU A 94 -36.77 -6.67 -0.75
C LEU A 94 -37.40 -7.37 -1.96
#